data_AF-A0A1W7M7Z1-F1
#
_entry.id   AF-A0A1W7M7Z1-F1
#
_cell.length_a   1.000
_cell.length_b   1.000
_cell.length_c   1.000
_cell.angle_alpha   90.00
_cell.angle_beta   90.00
_cell.angle_gamma   90.00
#
_symmetry.space_group_name_H-M   'P 1'
#
loop_
_entity.id
_entity.type
_entity.pdbx_description
1 polymer ?
#
loop_
_entity_poly.entity_id
_entity_poly.type
_entity_poly.pdbx_seq_one_letter_code
_entity_poly.pdbx_strand_id
1 'polypeptide(L)'
;MTLDDVFSGIDLVDRQLIDLLSRRFALVRAAAKLNDGRFNLDDEERRRAVLSAIRRRAFEQGVPVGLVGDFWDRLFDASVAFERQARERLRAGNE
;
A
#
# COMPACT_ATOMS: atom_id res chain seq x y z
N MET A 1 18.12 9.02 26.30
CA MET A 1 17.62 7.97 25.41
C MET A 1 18.40 6.71 25.72
N THR A 2 17.70 5.69 26.19
CA THR A 2 18.19 4.34 26.43
C THR A 2 17.95 3.46 25.20
N LEU A 3 18.50 2.25 25.19
CA LEU A 3 18.20 1.28 24.12
C LEU A 3 16.72 0.86 24.15
N ASP A 4 16.11 0.75 25.33
CA ASP A 4 14.68 0.47 25.49
C ASP A 4 13.80 1.61 24.94
N ASP A 5 14.21 2.87 25.13
CA ASP A 5 13.52 4.02 24.53
C ASP A 5 13.55 3.92 22.99
N VAL A 6 14.67 3.48 22.42
CA VAL A 6 14.82 3.31 20.96
C VAL A 6 13.92 2.20 20.44
N PHE A 7 13.92 1.03 21.07
CA PHE A 7 13.05 -0.08 20.65
C PHE A 7 11.57 0.26 20.79
N SER A 8 11.18 0.93 21.87
CA SER A 8 9.82 1.43 22.05
C SER A 8 9.42 2.42 20.94
N GLY A 9 10.36 3.24 20.48
CA GLY A 9 10.19 4.13 19.34
C GLY A 9 9.96 3.37 18.03
N ILE A 10 10.74 2.31 17.78
CA ILE A 10 10.57 1.43 16.60
C ILE A 10 9.20 0.76 16.63
N ASP A 11 8.81 0.17 17.76
CA ASP A 11 7.51 -0.50 17.93
C ASP A 11 6.32 0.45 17.71
N LEU A 12 6.48 1.73 18.04
CA LEU A 12 5.48 2.75 17.76
C LEU A 12 5.37 3.03 16.26
N VAL A 13 6.51 3.18 15.56
CA VAL A 13 6.53 3.39 14.11
C VAL A 13 5.92 2.19 13.38
N ASP A 14 6.25 0.97 13.79
CA ASP A 14 5.72 -0.24 13.17
C ASP A 14 4.19 -0.32 13.29
N ARG A 15 3.63 0.01 14.47
CA ARG A 15 2.18 0.11 14.64
C ARG A 15 1.55 1.14 13.71
N GLN A 16 2.17 2.32 13.58
CA GLN A 16 1.67 3.36 12.67
C GLN A 16 1.73 2.92 11.20
N LEU A 17 2.75 2.17 10.79
CA LEU A 17 2.84 1.59 9.45
C LEU A 17 1.67 0.64 9.18
N ILE A 18 1.32 -0.22 10.14
CA ILE A 18 0.16 -1.13 10.03
C ILE A 18 -1.16 -0.35 9.93
N ASP A 19 -1.34 0.70 10.73
CA ASP A 19 -2.54 1.55 10.67
C ASP A 19 -2.69 2.24 9.30
N LEU A 20 -1.58 2.74 8.75
CA LEU A 20 -1.55 3.36 7.42
C LEU A 20 -1.87 2.34 6.31
N LEU A 21 -1.33 1.12 6.41
CA LEU A 21 -1.64 0.03 5.48
C LEU A 21 -3.13 -0.33 5.55
N SER A 22 -3.69 -0.49 6.74
CA SER A 22 -5.12 -0.75 6.94
C SER A 22 -5.99 0.30 6.25
N ARG A 23 -5.66 1.59 6.44
CA ARG A 23 -6.35 2.70 5.77
C ARG A 23 -6.19 2.65 4.26
N ARG A 24 -5.00 2.35 3.75
CA ARG A 24 -4.74 2.21 2.30
C ARG A 24 -5.59 1.10 1.69
N PHE A 25 -5.69 -0.07 2.33
CA PHE A 25 -6.52 -1.17 1.85
C PHE A 25 -8.03 -0.88 1.97
N ALA A 26 -8.46 -0.10 2.95
CA ALA A 26 -9.84 0.39 3.02
C ALA A 26 -10.18 1.28 1.81
N LEU A 27 -9.27 2.16 1.39
CA LEU A 27 -9.42 2.97 0.18
C LEU A 27 -9.47 2.11 -1.08
N VAL A 28 -8.67 1.05 -1.17
CA VAL A 28 -8.74 0.08 -2.29
C VAL A 28 -10.13 -0.58 -2.37
N ARG A 29 -10.72 -1.01 -1.25
CA ARG A 29 -12.10 -1.55 -1.26
C ARG A 29 -13.14 -0.50 -1.66
N ALA A 30 -13.00 0.73 -1.16
CA ALA A 30 -13.90 1.81 -1.51
C ALA A 30 -13.84 2.09 -3.02
N ALA A 31 -12.62 2.11 -3.60
CA ALA A 31 -12.43 2.23 -5.03
C ALA A 31 -13.07 1.06 -5.80
N ALA A 32 -12.90 -0.19 -5.34
CA ALA A 32 -13.53 -1.36 -5.96
C ALA A 32 -15.07 -1.26 -6.02
N LYS A 33 -15.71 -0.65 -5.00
CA LYS A 33 -17.17 -0.44 -4.96
C LYS A 33 -17.66 0.66 -5.88
N LEU A 34 -16.86 1.72 -6.04
CA LEU A 34 -17.24 2.91 -6.80
C LEU A 34 -17.03 2.77 -8.31
N ASN A 35 -16.35 1.71 -8.74
CA ASN A 35 -15.68 1.74 -10.02
C ASN A 35 -16.34 0.87 -11.09
N ASP A 36 -17.00 1.53 -12.04
CA ASP A 36 -17.36 1.03 -13.38
C ASP A 36 -16.13 0.89 -14.32
N GLY A 37 -14.95 0.48 -13.80
CA GLY A 37 -13.77 0.16 -14.62
C GLY A 37 -12.70 1.25 -14.82
N ARG A 38 -12.78 2.42 -14.17
CA ARG A 38 -11.79 3.53 -14.26
C ARG A 38 -10.59 3.44 -13.29
N PHE A 39 -10.75 2.81 -12.14
CA PHE A 39 -9.70 2.47 -11.19
C PHE A 39 -9.04 1.14 -11.56
N ASN A 40 -7.93 1.22 -12.29
CA ASN A 40 -7.10 0.06 -12.61
C ASN A 40 -5.83 0.07 -11.74
N LEU A 41 -5.75 -0.85 -10.77
CA LEU A 41 -4.53 -1.04 -9.97
C LEU A 41 -3.43 -1.80 -10.73
N ASP A 42 -3.80 -2.44 -11.84
CA ASP A 42 -2.90 -3.19 -12.73
C ASP A 42 -2.33 -2.30 -13.86
N ASP A 43 -2.61 -0.99 -13.82
CA ASP A 43 -2.02 -0.03 -14.75
C ASP A 43 -0.52 0.12 -14.48
N GLU A 44 0.29 -0.43 -15.38
CA GLU A 44 1.75 -0.39 -15.28
C GLU A 44 2.34 1.02 -15.32
N GLU A 45 1.75 1.94 -16.10
CA GLU A 45 2.24 3.31 -16.19
C GLU A 45 2.03 4.04 -14.87
N ARG A 46 0.83 3.89 -14.28
CA ARG A 46 0.52 4.39 -12.94
C ARG A 46 1.44 3.78 -11.88
N ARG A 47 1.70 2.48 -11.95
CA ARG A 47 2.63 1.78 -11.03
C ARG A 47 4.03 2.38 -11.11
N ARG A 48 4.59 2.54 -12.33
CA ARG A 48 5.90 3.16 -12.56
C ARG A 48 5.97 4.60 -12.04
N ALA A 49 4.93 5.40 -12.30
CA ALA A 49 4.88 6.78 -11.82
C ALA A 49 4.90 6.87 -10.28
N VAL A 50 4.12 6.02 -9.60
CA VAL A 50 4.12 5.98 -8.12
C VAL A 50 5.44 5.47 -7.56
N LEU A 51 6.04 4.43 -8.15
CA LEU A 51 7.36 3.92 -7.75
C LEU A 51 8.45 4.97 -7.88
N SER A 52 8.45 5.73 -8.98
CA SER A 52 9.40 6.83 -9.17
C SER A 52 9.23 7.90 -8.08
N ALA A 53 7.99 8.30 -7.80
CA ALA A 53 7.69 9.31 -6.78
C ALA A 53 8.09 8.86 -5.37
N ILE A 54 7.79 7.61 -4.98
CA ILE A 54 8.13 7.12 -3.64
C ILE A 54 9.64 6.87 -3.50
N ARG A 55 10.33 6.41 -4.55
CA ARG A 55 11.80 6.26 -4.55
C ARG A 55 12.49 7.61 -4.37
N ARG A 56 12.00 8.66 -5.03
CA ARG A 56 12.51 10.04 -4.83
C ARG A 56 12.31 10.49 -3.39
N ARG A 57 11.12 10.29 -2.82
CA ARG A 57 10.84 10.64 -1.42
C ARG A 57 11.70 9.85 -0.43
N ALA A 58 11.94 8.56 -0.70
CA ALA A 58 12.81 7.73 0.12
C ALA A 58 14.25 8.28 0.14
N PHE A 59 14.77 8.64 -1.04
CA PHE A 59 16.08 9.26 -1.16
C PHE A 59 16.18 10.58 -0.37
N GLU A 60 15.20 11.46 -0.51
CA GLU A 60 15.13 12.74 0.22
C GLU A 60 15.09 12.55 1.75
N GLN A 61 14.56 11.42 2.22
CA GLN A 61 14.41 11.10 3.64
C GLN A 61 15.52 10.17 4.18
N GLY A 62 16.52 9.81 3.36
CA GLY A 62 17.58 8.89 3.76
C GLY A 62 17.12 7.44 3.96
N VAL A 63 15.95 7.07 3.45
CA VAL A 63 15.43 5.70 3.49
C VAL A 63 16.03 4.92 2.31
N PRO A 64 16.50 3.67 2.51
CA PRO A 64 17.06 2.87 1.43
C PRO A 64 16.09 2.69 0.25
N VAL A 65 16.45 3.26 -0.91
CA VAL A 65 15.59 3.30 -2.11
C VAL A 65 15.27 1.90 -2.63
N GLY A 66 16.21 0.96 -2.53
CA GLY A 66 16.01 -0.44 -2.92
C GLY A 66 14.90 -1.10 -2.10
N LEU A 67 14.97 -0.97 -0.77
CA LEU A 67 13.94 -1.47 0.15
C LEU A 67 12.56 -0.90 -0.19
N VAL A 68 12.48 0.41 -0.43
CA VAL A 68 11.22 1.07 -0.78
C VAL A 68 10.68 0.57 -2.12
N GLY A 69 11.54 0.34 -3.11
CA GLY A 69 11.16 -0.27 -4.38
C GLY A 69 10.51 -1.63 -4.18
N ASP A 70 11.22 -2.56 -3.54
CA ASP A 70 10.77 -3.94 -3.36
C ASP A 70 9.48 -4.01 -2.51
N PHE A 71 9.41 -3.21 -1.45
CA PHE A 71 8.23 -3.14 -0.59
C PHE A 71 7.01 -2.59 -1.35
N TRP A 72 7.15 -1.49 -2.10
CA TRP A 72 6.03 -0.95 -2.87
C TRP A 72 5.58 -1.88 -3.99
N ASP A 73 6.53 -2.57 -4.63
CA ASP A 73 6.21 -3.54 -5.67
C ASP A 73 5.33 -4.66 -5.11
N ARG A 74 5.72 -5.23 -3.97
CA ARG A 74 4.94 -6.29 -3.31
C ARG A 74 3.61 -5.79 -2.75
N LEU A 75 3.57 -4.56 -2.24
CA LEU A 75 2.35 -3.91 -1.77
C LEU A 75 1.34 -3.70 -2.92
N PHE A 76 1.80 -3.35 -4.12
CA PHE A 76 0.94 -3.24 -5.29
C PHE A 76 0.32 -4.58 -5.68
N ASP A 77 1.11 -5.65 -5.75
CA ASP A 77 0.60 -6.99 -6.08
C ASP A 77 -0.46 -7.45 -5.07
N ALA A 78 -0.18 -7.25 -3.79
CA ALA A 78 -1.15 -7.54 -2.72
C ALA A 78 -2.42 -6.69 -2.87
N SER A 79 -2.31 -5.44 -3.35
CA SER A 79 -3.46 -4.55 -3.56
C SER A 79 -4.36 -5.04 -4.69
N VAL A 80 -3.76 -5.48 -5.81
CA VAL A 80 -4.50 -6.02 -6.96
C VAL A 80 -5.22 -7.30 -6.57
N ALA A 81 -4.53 -8.23 -5.88
CA ALA A 81 -5.13 -9.47 -5.41
C ALA A 81 -6.30 -9.21 -4.44
N PHE A 82 -6.12 -8.27 -3.51
CA PHE A 82 -7.14 -7.90 -2.54
C PHE A 82 -8.36 -7.22 -3.18
N GLU A 83 -8.13 -6.35 -4.16
CA GLU A 83 -9.18 -5.69 -4.94
C GLU A 83 -10.03 -6.72 -5.71
N ARG A 84 -9.37 -7.69 -6.35
CA ARG A 84 -10.04 -8.80 -7.04
C ARG A 84 -10.94 -9.62 -6.12
N GLN A 85 -10.42 -10.03 -4.96
CA GLN A 85 -11.21 -10.75 -3.94
C GLN A 85 -12.39 -9.92 -3.42
N ALA A 86 -12.21 -8.61 -3.25
CA ALA A 86 -13.28 -7.72 -2.81
C ALA A 86 -14.40 -7.65 -3.87
N ARG A 87 -14.06 -7.55 -5.16
CA ARG A 87 -15.04 -7.58 -6.26
C ARG A 87 -15.78 -8.91 -6.34
N GLU A 88 -15.09 -10.04 -6.20
CA GLU A 88 -15.70 -11.37 -6.18
C GLU A 88 -16.75 -11.50 -5.08
N ARG A 89 -16.44 -11.04 -3.86
CA ARG A 89 -17.39 -11.04 -2.73
C ARG A 89 -18.62 -10.17 -2.98
N LEU A 90 -18.44 -9.01 -3.64
CA LEU A 90 -19.57 -8.14 -4.00
C LEU A 90 -20.49 -8.79 -5.03
N ARG A 91 -19.94 -9.60 -5.95
CA ARG A 91 -20.75 -10.34 -6.94
C ARG A 91 -21.53 -11.49 -6.28
N ALA A 92 -20.86 -12.28 -5.43
CA ALA A 92 -21.48 -13.42 -4.74
C ALA A 92 -22.54 -13.04 -3.69
N GLY A 93 -22.51 -11.81 -3.16
CA GLY A 93 -23.53 -11.30 -2.23
C GLY A 93 -24.72 -10.59 -2.91
N ASN A 94 -24.69 -10.46 -4.23
CA ASN A 94 -25.76 -9.89 -5.05
C ASN A 94 -26.59 -10.98 -5.79
N GLU A 95 -26.28 -12.26 -5.55
CA GLU A 95 -27.03 -13.45 -6.00
C GLU A 95 -27.83 -14.04 -4.84
#